data_AF-A0A3M1Y392-F1
#
_entry.id   AF-A0A3M1Y392-F1
#
_cell.length_a   1.000
_cell.length_b   1.000
_cell.length_c   1.000
_cell.angle_alpha   90.00
_cell.angle_beta   90.00
_cell.angle_gamma   90.00
#
_symmetry.space_group_name_H-M   'P 1'
#
loop_
_entity.id
_entity.type
_entity.pdbx_description
1 polymer ?
#
loop_
_entity_poly.entity_id
_entity_poly.type
_entity_poly.pdbx_seq_one_letter_code
_entity_poly.pdbx_strand_id
1 'polypeptide(L)'
;MKHLFILLLLLGSSWARGQTTTSGESETVRNRVAGLTAEQVTEKMSLTEAEINQTLDALATAADSRRLQEQLRAQLYELFDLNLYVLEAEASDLQQRLEALEADRAYEDRSADIQQLKQTLIEVEARLTFRQENRDRIVNQRLQELLVRE
;
A
#
# COMPACT_ATOMS: atom_id res chain seq x y z
N MET A 1 16.95 -19.47 6.71
CA MET A 1 15.83 -19.70 5.76
C MET A 1 15.30 -18.33 5.34
N LYS A 2 15.06 -18.15 4.05
CA LYS A 2 14.96 -16.85 3.37
C LYS A 2 13.64 -16.14 3.74
N HIS A 3 13.68 -15.27 4.75
CA HIS A 3 12.67 -14.24 4.97
C HIS A 3 13.14 -12.99 4.22
N LEU A 4 12.79 -12.84 2.95
CA LEU A 4 12.89 -11.56 2.26
C LEU A 4 12.20 -11.67 0.88
N PHE A 5 11.51 -10.59 0.50
CA PHE A 5 10.88 -10.34 -0.80
C PHE A 5 9.44 -10.82 -1.01
N ILE A 6 8.51 -10.21 -0.28
CA ILE A 6 7.25 -9.74 -0.87
C ILE A 6 7.25 -8.20 -0.82
N LEU A 7 8.26 -7.60 -1.44
CA LEU A 7 8.39 -6.16 -1.64
C LEU A 7 8.82 -5.94 -3.08
N LEU A 8 7.93 -6.32 -4.01
CA LEU A 8 8.02 -5.91 -5.40
C LEU A 8 6.97 -4.83 -5.63
N LEU A 9 7.38 -3.62 -5.25
CA LEU A 9 6.85 -2.39 -5.81
C LEU A 9 7.03 -2.48 -7.33
N LEU A 10 5.94 -2.79 -8.04
CA LEU A 10 5.90 -2.79 -9.49
C LEU A 10 6.21 -1.38 -9.99
N LEU A 11 7.44 -1.24 -10.49
CA LEU A 11 7.90 -0.19 -11.37
C LEU A 11 6.98 -0.11 -12.60
N GLY A 12 6.87 1.11 -13.12
CA GLY A 12 5.81 1.55 -14.03
C GLY A 12 5.55 0.70 -15.25
N SER A 13 4.29 0.72 -15.67
CA SER A 13 3.91 0.70 -17.08
C SER A 13 2.60 1.46 -17.24
N SER A 14 2.74 2.69 -17.72
CA SER A 14 1.68 3.57 -18.21
C SER A 14 0.88 2.84 -19.29
N TRP A 15 -0.43 2.65 -19.08
CA TRP A 15 -1.47 2.70 -20.12
C TRP A 15 -2.80 3.05 -19.47
N ALA A 16 -3.34 4.20 -19.86
CA ALA A 16 -4.64 4.70 -19.49
C ALA A 16 -5.76 3.91 -20.19
N ARG A 17 -6.80 3.51 -19.43
CA ARG A 17 -8.21 3.56 -19.87
C ARG A 17 -9.10 3.26 -18.65
N GLY A 18 -9.95 4.20 -18.29
CA GLY A 18 -10.72 4.19 -17.05
C GLY A 18 -11.85 3.16 -17.00
N GLN A 19 -12.39 3.00 -15.79
CA GLN A 19 -13.79 2.74 -15.52
C GLN A 19 -14.06 3.03 -14.04
N THR A 20 -14.95 3.99 -13.79
CA THR A 20 -15.54 4.27 -12.49
C THR A 20 -16.63 3.24 -12.21
N THR A 21 -16.53 2.47 -11.12
CA THR A 21 -17.72 1.89 -10.49
C THR A 21 -17.60 1.80 -8.97
N THR A 22 -18.65 2.33 -8.34
CA THR A 22 -19.29 1.87 -7.10
C THR A 22 -18.58 2.08 -5.76
N SER A 23 -18.76 3.31 -5.28
CA SER A 23 -19.03 3.65 -3.87
C SER A 23 -20.12 2.74 -3.29
N GLY A 24 -19.83 1.95 -2.26
CA GLY A 24 -20.85 1.16 -1.56
C GLY A 24 -20.41 0.38 -0.32
N GLU A 25 -19.14 -0.02 -0.19
CA GLU A 25 -18.66 -0.81 0.98
C GLU A 25 -17.30 -0.28 1.48
N SER A 26 -17.23 1.03 1.67
CA SER A 26 -16.02 1.70 2.15
C SER A 26 -16.18 2.14 3.60
N GLU A 27 -16.77 1.30 4.46
CA GLU A 27 -16.56 1.41 5.90
C GLU A 27 -15.15 0.88 6.17
N THR A 28 -14.21 1.76 5.82
CA THR A 28 -12.94 1.37 5.21
C THR A 28 -11.98 0.86 6.27
N VAL A 29 -11.00 0.04 5.87
CA VAL A 29 -9.81 -0.23 6.69
C VAL A 29 -9.32 1.05 7.37
N ARG A 30 -9.39 2.20 6.70
CA ARG A 30 -9.18 3.56 7.25
C ARG A 30 -9.80 3.82 8.64
N ASN A 31 -11.05 3.43 8.91
CA ASN A 31 -11.67 3.56 10.25
C ASN A 31 -11.12 2.53 11.26
N ARG A 32 -10.65 1.36 10.79
CA ARG A 32 -10.03 0.32 11.64
C ARG A 32 -8.57 0.60 11.95
N VAL A 33 -7.88 1.38 11.12
CA VAL A 33 -6.52 1.88 11.38
C VAL A 33 -6.49 3.27 11.99
N ALA A 34 -7.60 4.03 11.97
CA ALA A 34 -7.73 5.32 12.63
C ALA A 34 -7.54 5.15 14.15
N GLY A 35 -6.33 5.45 14.63
CA GLY A 35 -5.95 5.30 16.04
C GLY A 35 -4.88 4.23 16.30
N LEU A 36 -4.46 3.47 15.29
CA LEU A 36 -3.29 2.60 15.40
C LEU A 36 -2.00 3.42 15.26
N THR A 37 -1.00 3.08 16.09
CA THR A 37 0.37 3.59 15.94
C THR A 37 1.03 2.99 14.68
N ALA A 38 2.07 3.63 14.16
CA ALA A 38 2.85 3.09 13.04
C ALA A 38 3.39 1.67 13.32
N GLU A 39 3.75 1.40 14.57
CA GLU A 39 4.19 0.07 15.03
C GLU A 39 3.05 -0.96 14.92
N GLN A 40 1.85 -0.63 15.40
CA GLN A 40 0.67 -1.50 15.31
C GLN A 40 0.26 -1.76 13.85
N VAL A 41 0.39 -0.78 12.97
CA VAL A 41 0.13 -0.97 11.53
C VAL A 41 1.15 -1.93 10.92
N THR A 42 2.43 -1.78 11.29
CA THR A 42 3.51 -2.65 10.80
C THR A 42 3.32 -4.09 11.30
N GLU A 43 2.97 -4.27 12.57
CA GLU A 43 2.64 -5.58 13.14
C GLU A 43 1.46 -6.20 12.40
N LYS A 44 0.39 -5.43 12.17
CA LYS A 44 -0.79 -5.91 11.45
C LYS A 44 -0.46 -6.31 10.02
N MET A 45 0.38 -5.56 9.31
CA MET A 45 0.86 -5.93 7.97
C MET A 45 1.62 -7.26 8.01
N SER A 46 2.52 -7.45 8.99
CA SER A 46 3.26 -8.70 9.14
C SER A 46 2.36 -9.89 9.42
N LEU A 47 1.33 -9.70 10.26
CA LEU A 47 0.31 -10.72 10.52
C LEU A 47 -0.48 -11.06 9.25
N THR A 48 -0.98 -10.06 8.52
CA THR A 48 -1.70 -10.29 7.26
C THR A 48 -0.83 -11.00 6.22
N GLU A 49 0.48 -10.69 6.14
CA GLU A 49 1.41 -11.43 5.28
C GLU A 49 1.58 -12.90 5.70
N ALA A 50 1.65 -13.17 7.00
CA ALA A 50 1.71 -14.54 7.51
C ALA A 50 0.43 -15.32 7.17
N GLU A 51 -0.73 -14.68 7.32
CA GLU A 51 -2.03 -15.26 6.96
C GLU A 51 -2.14 -15.52 5.45
N ILE A 52 -1.62 -14.63 4.60
CA ILE A 52 -1.55 -14.84 3.13
C ILE A 52 -0.73 -16.10 2.82
N ASN A 53 0.44 -16.24 3.45
CA ASN A 53 1.29 -17.42 3.23
C ASN A 53 0.57 -18.71 3.67
N GLN A 54 -0.13 -18.69 4.81
CA GLN A 54 -0.92 -19.83 5.26
C GLN A 54 -2.06 -20.18 4.28
N THR A 55 -2.76 -19.17 3.75
CA THR A 55 -3.81 -19.39 2.74
C THR A 55 -3.22 -19.97 1.45
N LEU A 56 -2.03 -19.54 1.03
CA LEU A 56 -1.34 -20.08 -0.14
C LEU A 56 -0.93 -21.55 0.06
N ASP A 57 -0.40 -21.90 1.23
CA ASP A 57 -0.07 -23.29 1.56
C ASP A 57 -1.32 -24.18 1.57
N ALA A 58 -2.45 -23.68 2.07
CA ALA A 58 -3.73 -24.37 2.01
C ALA A 58 -4.24 -24.52 0.58
N LEU A 59 -4.11 -23.48 -0.26
CA LEU A 59 -4.50 -23.52 -1.68
C LEU A 59 -3.75 -24.59 -2.46
N ALA A 60 -2.46 -24.80 -2.16
CA ALA A 60 -1.63 -25.78 -2.83
C ALA A 60 -2.09 -27.24 -2.62
N THR A 61 -2.86 -27.51 -1.57
CA THR A 61 -3.29 -28.87 -1.20
C THR A 61 -4.81 -29.08 -1.27
N ALA A 62 -5.58 -28.01 -1.54
CA ALA A 62 -7.03 -28.06 -1.56
C ALA A 62 -7.59 -28.58 -2.90
N ALA A 63 -8.50 -29.56 -2.82
CA ALA A 63 -9.26 -30.04 -3.99
C ALA A 63 -10.34 -29.05 -4.45
N ASP A 64 -10.88 -28.24 -3.55
CA ASP A 64 -11.76 -27.10 -3.83
C ASP A 64 -11.16 -25.83 -3.23
N SER A 65 -10.74 -24.92 -4.10
CA SER A 65 -9.96 -23.73 -3.75
C SER A 65 -10.78 -22.43 -3.78
N ARG A 66 -12.06 -22.45 -4.16
CA ARG A 66 -12.85 -21.23 -4.36
C ARG A 66 -12.88 -20.34 -3.11
N ARG A 67 -13.22 -20.92 -1.96
CA ARG A 67 -13.29 -20.21 -0.67
C ARG A 67 -11.92 -19.64 -0.26
N LEU A 68 -10.84 -20.40 -0.49
CA LEU A 68 -9.49 -19.97 -0.15
C LEU A 68 -8.99 -18.86 -1.08
N GLN A 69 -9.39 -18.86 -2.36
CA GLN A 69 -9.11 -17.76 -3.29
C GLN A 69 -9.83 -16.47 -2.89
N GLU A 70 -11.09 -16.58 -2.45
CA GLU A 70 -11.84 -15.43 -1.91
C GLU A 70 -11.19 -14.87 -0.65
N GLN A 71 -10.74 -15.75 0.26
CA GLN A 71 -10.00 -15.36 1.46
C GLN A 71 -8.67 -14.67 1.11
N LEU A 72 -7.88 -15.25 0.20
CA LEU A 72 -6.62 -14.67 -0.27
C LEU A 72 -6.86 -13.28 -0.88
N ARG A 73 -7.91 -13.12 -1.69
CA ARG A 73 -8.27 -11.83 -2.27
C ARG A 73 -8.59 -10.80 -1.20
N ALA A 74 -9.38 -11.16 -0.18
CA ALA A 74 -9.71 -10.27 0.94
C ALA A 74 -8.45 -9.85 1.73
N GLN A 75 -7.54 -10.80 2.01
CA GLN A 75 -6.27 -10.52 2.69
C GLN A 75 -5.36 -9.58 1.88
N LEU A 76 -5.31 -9.74 0.55
CA LEU A 76 -4.56 -8.84 -0.34
C LEU A 76 -5.12 -7.42 -0.34
N TYR A 77 -6.44 -7.26 -0.30
CA TYR A 77 -7.07 -5.94 -0.15
C TYR A 77 -6.74 -5.31 1.19
N GLU A 78 -6.77 -6.08 2.28
CA GLU A 78 -6.39 -5.57 3.60
C GLU A 78 -4.93 -5.13 3.65
N LEU A 79 -4.01 -5.96 3.15
CA LEU A 79 -2.59 -5.62 3.08
C LEU A 79 -2.36 -4.37 2.21
N PHE A 80 -3.08 -4.24 1.10
CA PHE A 80 -3.02 -3.06 0.24
C PHE A 80 -3.46 -1.79 0.98
N ASP A 81 -4.58 -1.85 1.69
CA ASP A 81 -5.13 -0.70 2.41
C ASP A 81 -4.22 -0.29 3.58
N LEU A 82 -3.58 -1.24 4.26
CA LEU A 82 -2.58 -0.95 5.30
C LEU A 82 -1.34 -0.25 4.70
N ASN A 83 -0.85 -0.73 3.56
CA ASN A 83 0.25 -0.07 2.84
C ASN A 83 -0.13 1.35 2.39
N LEU A 84 -1.38 1.54 1.96
CA LEU A 84 -1.87 2.84 1.56
C LEU A 84 -1.95 3.81 2.74
N TYR A 85 -2.38 3.34 3.91
CA TYR A 85 -2.39 4.14 5.14
C TYR A 85 -0.97 4.59 5.54
N VAL A 86 0.03 3.71 5.44
CA VAL A 86 1.44 4.09 5.71
C VAL A 86 1.91 5.20 4.76
N LEU A 87 1.53 5.12 3.48
CA LEU A 87 1.86 6.15 2.49
C LEU A 87 1.16 7.48 2.75
N GLU A 88 -0.12 7.44 3.16
CA GLU A 88 -0.88 8.63 3.57
C GLU A 88 -0.19 9.31 4.77
N ALA A 89 0.29 8.53 5.75
CA ALA A 89 1.04 9.05 6.89
C ALA A 89 2.41 9.64 6.50
N GLU A 90 3.15 8.99 5.60
CA GLU A 90 4.44 9.48 5.09
C GLU A 90 4.29 10.81 4.35
N ALA A 91 3.28 10.94 3.48
CA ALA A 91 2.98 12.21 2.80
C ALA A 91 2.68 13.33 3.81
N SER A 92 1.89 13.02 4.85
CA SER A 92 1.55 14.00 5.88
C SER A 92 2.77 14.45 6.70
N ASP A 93 3.67 13.53 7.07
CA ASP A 93 4.92 13.88 7.78
C ASP A 93 5.83 14.75 6.90
N LEU A 94 6.01 14.40 5.62
CA LEU A 94 6.78 15.18 4.67
C LEU A 94 6.23 16.59 4.50
N GLN A 95 4.91 16.72 4.42
CA GLN A 95 4.24 18.02 4.33
C GLN A 95 4.48 18.86 5.60
N GLN A 96 4.33 18.28 6.80
CA GLN A 96 4.59 19.00 8.05
C GLN A 96 6.05 19.44 8.18
N ARG A 97 6.99 18.58 7.77
CA ARG A 97 8.43 18.91 7.75
C ARG A 97 8.74 20.02 6.76
N LEU A 98 8.10 20.01 5.60
CA LEU A 98 8.23 21.06 4.61
C LEU A 98 7.72 22.40 5.18
N GLU A 99 6.51 22.42 5.73
CA GLU A 99 5.92 23.62 6.36
C GLU A 99 6.81 24.17 7.49
N ALA A 100 7.37 23.29 8.34
CA ALA A 100 8.27 23.68 9.41
C ALA A 100 9.60 24.28 8.90
N LEU A 101 10.14 23.74 7.81
CA LEU A 101 11.37 24.24 7.19
C LEU A 101 11.15 25.54 6.41
N GLU A 102 10.01 25.70 5.76
CA GLU A 102 9.64 26.95 5.07
C GLU A 102 9.38 28.09 6.07
N ALA A 103 8.89 27.77 7.27
CA ALA A 103 8.70 28.74 8.35
C ALA A 103 10.00 29.15 9.06
N ASP A 104 11.09 28.39 8.91
CA ASP A 104 12.39 28.69 9.50
C ASP A 104 13.10 29.82 8.71
N ARG A 105 13.53 30.87 9.40
CA ARG A 105 14.17 32.05 8.79
C ARG A 105 15.56 31.77 8.21
N ALA A 106 16.14 30.60 8.48
CA ALA A 106 17.38 30.09 7.88
C ALA A 106 17.18 29.52 6.45
N TYR A 107 16.09 29.89 5.78
CA TYR A 107 15.62 29.36 4.49
C TYR A 107 16.67 29.36 3.37
N GLU A 108 17.55 30.37 3.30
CA GLU A 108 18.57 30.47 2.25
C GLU A 108 19.59 29.33 2.30
N ASP A 109 20.04 28.92 3.50
CA ASP A 109 21.05 27.87 3.67
C ASP A 109 20.47 26.46 3.44
N ARG A 110 19.14 26.30 3.50
CA ARG A 110 18.45 25.00 3.37
C ARG A 110 17.64 24.86 2.07
N SER A 111 17.83 25.76 1.10
CA SER A 111 17.10 25.75 -0.17
C SER A 111 17.19 24.38 -0.88
N ALA A 112 18.35 23.73 -0.87
CA ALA A 112 18.53 22.40 -1.46
C ALA A 112 17.70 21.31 -0.74
N ASP A 113 17.71 21.30 0.58
CA ASP A 113 16.96 20.33 1.40
C ASP A 113 15.45 20.49 1.20
N ILE A 114 14.98 21.74 1.09
CA ILE A 114 13.58 22.07 0.82
C ILE A 114 13.17 21.59 -0.58
N GLN A 115 14.00 21.82 -1.60
CA GLN A 115 13.73 21.31 -2.94
C GLN A 115 13.69 19.77 -2.98
N GLN A 116 14.60 19.11 -2.27
CA GLN A 116 14.59 17.66 -2.16
C GLN A 116 13.32 17.16 -1.49
N LEU A 117 12.89 17.75 -0.37
CA LEU A 117 11.66 17.37 0.32
C LEU A 117 10.40 17.60 -0.55
N LYS A 118 10.34 18.71 -1.28
CA LYS A 118 9.25 18.98 -2.24
C LYS A 118 9.18 17.89 -3.31
N GLN A 119 10.33 17.51 -3.86
CA GLN A 119 10.40 16.46 -4.87
C GLN A 119 9.96 15.11 -4.31
N THR A 120 10.43 14.75 -3.11
CA THR A 120 10.00 13.51 -2.44
C THR A 120 8.51 13.51 -2.15
N LEU A 121 7.94 14.62 -1.67
CA LEU A 121 6.50 14.74 -1.43
C LEU A 121 5.70 14.52 -2.72
N ILE A 122 6.08 15.16 -3.82
CA ILE A 122 5.43 14.98 -5.14
C ILE A 122 5.46 13.51 -5.57
N GLU A 123 6.59 12.82 -5.39
CA GLU A 123 6.73 11.40 -5.75
C GLU A 123 5.82 10.49 -4.90
N VAL A 124 5.75 10.76 -3.60
CA VAL A 124 4.88 10.02 -2.68
C VAL A 124 3.40 10.26 -3.00
N GLU A 125 2.99 11.50 -3.23
CA GLU A 125 1.62 11.87 -3.61
C GLU A 125 1.20 11.27 -4.95
N ALA A 126 2.09 11.28 -5.95
CA ALA A 126 1.84 10.65 -7.25
C ALA A 126 1.66 9.14 -7.10
N ARG A 127 2.51 8.49 -6.29
CA ARG A 127 2.40 7.05 -5.99
C ARG A 127 1.11 6.72 -5.23
N LEU A 128 0.72 7.57 -4.29
CA LEU A 128 -0.51 7.42 -3.50
C LEU A 128 -1.75 7.54 -4.39
N THR A 129 -1.80 8.57 -5.23
CA THR A 129 -2.88 8.78 -6.22
C THR A 129 -2.97 7.59 -7.16
N PHE A 130 -1.85 7.17 -7.75
CA PHE A 130 -1.80 6.00 -8.62
C PHE A 130 -2.34 4.75 -7.92
N ARG A 131 -1.93 4.49 -6.67
CA ARG A 131 -2.40 3.32 -5.91
C ARG A 131 -3.89 3.40 -5.64
N GLN A 132 -4.40 4.54 -5.19
CA GLN A 132 -5.83 4.74 -4.92
C GLN A 132 -6.68 4.47 -6.17
N GLU A 133 -6.30 5.04 -7.31
CA GLU A 133 -7.02 4.86 -8.58
C GLU A 133 -6.93 3.43 -9.13
N ASN A 134 -5.88 2.69 -8.76
CA ASN A 134 -5.57 1.38 -9.34
C ASN A 134 -5.68 0.21 -8.35
N ARG A 135 -6.33 0.42 -7.20
CA ARG A 135 -6.46 -0.56 -6.11
C ARG A 135 -6.86 -1.95 -6.60
N ASP A 136 -7.98 -2.05 -7.30
CA ASP A 136 -8.50 -3.34 -7.78
C ASP A 136 -7.58 -3.99 -8.81
N ARG A 137 -7.00 -3.20 -9.71
CA ARG A 137 -6.07 -3.70 -10.72
C ARG A 137 -4.82 -4.29 -10.06
N ILE A 138 -4.24 -3.58 -9.10
CA ILE A 138 -3.04 -4.00 -8.39
C ILE A 138 -3.31 -5.28 -7.59
N VAL A 139 -4.41 -5.32 -6.84
CA VAL A 139 -4.78 -6.48 -6.03
C VAL A 139 -5.08 -7.69 -6.91
N ASN A 140 -5.85 -7.53 -7.99
CA ASN A 140 -6.17 -8.64 -8.89
C ASN A 140 -4.94 -9.16 -9.66
N GLN A 141 -4.04 -8.27 -10.09
CA GLN A 141 -2.77 -8.68 -10.66
C GLN A 141 -1.95 -9.50 -9.65
N ARG A 142 -1.87 -9.02 -8.40
CA ARG A 142 -1.14 -9.74 -7.35
C ARG A 142 -1.76 -11.11 -7.05
N LEU A 143 -3.09 -11.20 -7.03
CA LEU A 143 -3.80 -12.45 -6.88
C LEU A 143 -3.44 -13.43 -8.02
N GLN A 144 -3.44 -12.98 -9.27
CA GLN A 144 -3.04 -13.81 -10.41
C GLN A 144 -1.59 -14.30 -10.30
N GLU A 145 -0.65 -13.41 -9.96
CA GLU A 145 0.76 -13.76 -9.77
C GLU A 145 0.96 -14.84 -8.69
N LEU A 146 0.15 -14.82 -7.64
CA LEU A 146 0.24 -15.78 -6.55
C LEU A 146 -0.41 -17.12 -6.91
N LEU A 147 -1.47 -17.11 -7.71
CA LEU A 147 -2.18 -18.33 -8.13
C LEU A 147 -1.49 -19.06 -9.30
N VAL A 148 -0.68 -18.36 -10.10
CA VAL A 148 0.02 -18.94 -11.28
C VAL A 148 1.39 -19.53 -10.92
N ARG A 149 1.85 -19.43 -9.66
CA ARG A 149 3.08 -20.10 -9.19
C ARG A 149 2.85 -21.62 -9.10
N GLU A 150 2.89 -22.30 -10.24
CA GLU A 150 3.11 -23.74 -10.38
C GLU A 150 4.61 -24.07 -10.50
#